data_AF-A0A016VXZ6-F1
#
_entry.id   AF-A0A016VXZ6-F1
#
_cell.length_a   1.000
_cell.length_b   1.000
_cell.length_c   1.000
_cell.angle_alpha   90.00
_cell.angle_beta   90.00
_cell.angle_gamma   90.00
#
_symmetry.space_group_name_H-M   'P 1'
#
loop_
_entity.id
_entity.type
_entity.pdbx_description
1 polymer ?
#
loop_
_entity_poly.entity_id
_entity_poly.type
_entity_poly.pdbx_seq_one_letter_code
_entity_poly.pdbx_strand_id
1 'polypeptide(L)'
;MAKTRIATLNVGTLTGRSCELAAALEHRRIDLCAVQETRWSGNKSKDIGHGFKVVYNGSPKTRNGAGIVVSQRFRDSIAEVQRFDDRLMKVVVTTAE
;
A
#
# COMPACT_ATOMS: atom_id res chain seq x y z
N MET A 1 -10.00 6.34 -21.04
CA MET A 1 -9.45 6.36 -19.65
C MET A 1 -8.10 5.65 -19.60
N ALA A 2 -7.19 6.10 -18.74
CA ALA A 2 -5.91 5.41 -18.53
C ALA A 2 -6.13 4.09 -17.78
N LYS A 3 -5.62 2.99 -18.35
CA LYS A 3 -5.66 1.64 -17.77
C LYS A 3 -5.08 1.65 -16.36
N THR A 4 -5.83 1.16 -15.37
CA THR A 4 -5.36 0.99 -13.99
C THR A 4 -4.31 -0.12 -13.94
N ARG A 5 -3.17 0.14 -13.30
CA ARG A 5 -2.07 -0.83 -13.18
C ARG A 5 -1.90 -1.28 -11.75
N ILE A 6 -1.97 -2.59 -11.55
CA ILE A 6 -1.93 -3.23 -10.22
C ILE A 6 -0.69 -4.12 -10.14
N ALA A 7 -0.04 -4.14 -8.98
CA ALA A 7 1.09 -5.02 -8.70
C ALA A 7 1.00 -5.64 -7.30
N THR A 8 1.85 -6.64 -7.06
CA THR A 8 2.12 -7.14 -5.71
C THR A 8 3.63 -7.25 -5.50
N LEU A 9 4.09 -7.02 -4.27
CA LEU A 9 5.51 -7.10 -3.93
C LEU A 9 5.70 -7.49 -2.46
N ASN A 10 6.45 -8.57 -2.23
CA ASN A 10 7.06 -8.79 -0.93
C ASN A 10 8.28 -7.86 -0.79
N VAL A 11 8.20 -6.90 0.13
CA VAL A 11 9.24 -5.87 0.28
C VAL A 11 10.35 -6.27 1.24
N GLY A 12 10.17 -7.35 2.00
CA GLY A 12 11.03 -7.79 3.09
C GLY A 12 11.05 -6.85 4.31
N THR A 13 10.89 -5.54 4.13
CA THR A 13 10.65 -4.53 5.16
C THR A 13 10.35 -3.19 4.50
N LEU A 14 9.45 -2.37 5.08
CA LEU A 14 9.27 -0.98 4.66
C LEU A 14 10.11 0.00 5.48
N THR A 15 10.74 -0.44 6.57
CA THR A 15 11.58 0.42 7.42
C THR A 15 12.78 0.90 6.62
N GLY A 16 12.89 2.22 6.46
CA GLY A 16 13.94 2.86 5.67
C GLY A 16 13.78 2.76 4.14
N ARG A 17 12.75 2.06 3.64
CA ARG A 17 12.59 1.73 2.21
C ARG A 17 11.33 2.29 1.55
N SER A 18 10.47 2.95 2.33
CA SER A 18 9.15 3.38 1.84
C SER A 18 9.23 4.39 0.68
N CYS A 19 10.22 5.30 0.69
CA CYS A 19 10.43 6.26 -0.41
C CYS A 19 10.97 5.58 -1.67
N GLU A 20 11.92 4.65 -1.52
CA GLU A 20 12.45 3.87 -2.64
C GLU A 20 11.35 3.06 -3.33
N LEU A 21 10.47 2.45 -2.55
CA LEU A 21 9.29 1.76 -3.06
C LEU A 21 8.40 2.73 -3.86
N ALA A 22 8.10 3.92 -3.31
CA ALA A 22 7.27 4.91 -3.98
C ALA A 22 7.86 5.35 -5.34
N ALA A 23 9.17 5.63 -5.38
CA ALA A 23 9.88 5.96 -6.61
C ALA A 23 9.82 4.82 -7.65
N ALA A 24 9.97 3.57 -7.21
CA ALA A 24 9.88 2.40 -8.08
C ALA A 24 8.46 2.22 -8.67
N LEU A 25 7.42 2.44 -7.85
CA LEU A 25 6.02 2.38 -8.28
C LEU A 25 5.68 3.51 -9.26
N GLU A 26 6.17 4.73 -9.01
CA GLU A 26 6.04 5.88 -9.92
C GLU A 26 6.68 5.58 -11.28
N HIS A 27 7.95 5.15 -11.27
CA HIS A 27 8.69 4.82 -12.49
C HIS A 27 7.99 3.73 -13.31
N ARG A 28 7.46 2.71 -12.62
CA ARG A 28 6.69 1.62 -13.25
C ARG A 28 5.25 2.00 -13.55
N ARG A 29 4.79 3.20 -13.19
CA ARG A 29 3.40 3.70 -13.31
C ARG A 29 2.39 2.71 -12.73
N ILE A 30 2.62 2.25 -11.51
CA ILE A 30 1.69 1.40 -10.76
C ILE A 30 0.75 2.28 -9.96
N ASP A 31 -0.55 1.98 -10.05
CA ASP A 31 -1.58 2.71 -9.32
C ASP A 31 -1.86 2.11 -7.94
N LEU A 32 -1.92 0.77 -7.88
CA LEU A 32 -2.23 0.02 -6.68
C LEU A 32 -1.19 -1.08 -6.50
N CYS A 33 -0.59 -1.18 -5.31
CA CYS A 33 0.39 -2.24 -5.03
C CYS A 33 0.09 -2.91 -3.69
N ALA A 34 -0.22 -4.21 -3.72
CA ALA A 34 -0.27 -5.02 -2.51
C ALA A 34 1.16 -5.31 -2.04
N VAL A 35 1.48 -4.99 -0.79
CA VAL A 35 2.80 -5.22 -0.21
C VAL A 35 2.74 -6.18 0.95
N GLN A 36 3.70 -7.11 1.02
CA GLN A 36 3.85 -8.09 2.10
C GLN A 36 5.20 -7.91 2.80
N GLU A 37 5.32 -8.47 4.02
CA GLU A 37 6.50 -8.31 4.88
C GLU A 37 6.81 -6.82 5.15
N THR A 38 5.78 -6.02 5.44
CA THR A 38 6.00 -4.59 5.74
C THR A 38 6.84 -4.39 7.00
N ARG A 39 6.76 -5.33 7.94
CA ARG A 39 7.45 -5.31 9.25
C ARG A 39 7.18 -4.04 10.05
N TRP A 40 6.03 -3.43 9.82
CA TRP A 40 5.50 -2.31 10.61
C TRP A 40 4.46 -2.84 11.59
N SER A 41 4.25 -2.12 12.69
CA SER A 41 3.23 -2.45 13.69
C SER A 41 2.01 -1.53 13.57
N GLY A 42 0.86 -2.08 13.95
CA GLY A 42 -0.42 -1.37 14.04
C GLY A 42 -1.17 -1.26 12.72
N ASN A 43 -2.30 -0.55 12.80
CA ASN A 43 -3.32 -0.48 11.77
C ASN A 43 -3.42 0.97 11.31
N LYS A 44 -2.55 1.40 10.40
CA LYS A 44 -2.41 2.83 10.06
C LYS A 44 -2.41 3.06 8.56
N SER A 45 -2.28 4.32 8.18
CA SER A 45 -1.89 4.76 6.85
C SER A 45 -0.73 5.74 6.97
N LYS A 46 0.10 5.84 5.92
CA LYS A 46 1.26 6.73 5.88
C LYS A 46 1.54 7.16 4.45
N ASP A 47 1.86 8.44 4.24
CA ASP A 47 2.41 8.91 2.98
C ASP A 47 3.88 8.47 2.86
N ILE A 48 4.24 7.90 1.71
CA ILE A 48 5.55 7.28 1.50
C ILE A 48 6.42 8.02 0.48
N GLY A 49 5.92 9.12 -0.11
CA GLY A 49 6.60 9.92 -1.13
C GLY A 49 5.95 9.77 -2.50
N HIS A 50 6.34 10.62 -3.46
CA HIS A 50 5.88 10.56 -4.86
C HIS A 50 4.34 10.52 -5.04
N GLY A 51 3.59 11.15 -4.11
CA GLY A 51 2.14 11.13 -4.12
C GLY A 51 1.50 9.79 -3.70
N PHE A 52 2.29 8.80 -3.28
CA PHE A 52 1.80 7.50 -2.81
C PHE A 52 1.52 7.49 -1.31
N LYS A 53 0.47 6.77 -0.95
CA LYS A 53 0.08 6.45 0.43
C LYS A 53 0.04 4.94 0.60
N VAL A 54 0.52 4.42 1.72
CA VAL A 54 0.29 3.02 2.11
C VAL A 54 -0.76 2.96 3.21
N VAL A 55 -1.74 2.08 3.05
CA VAL A 55 -2.64 1.63 4.12
C VAL A 55 -2.14 0.26 4.56
N TYR A 56 -1.88 0.05 5.85
CA TYR A 56 -1.26 -1.20 6.30
C TYR A 56 -1.88 -1.77 7.58
N ASN A 57 -1.62 -3.05 7.78
CA ASN A 57 -1.95 -3.81 8.98
C ASN A 57 -0.73 -4.64 9.40
N GLY A 58 -0.32 -4.52 10.65
CA GLY A 58 0.88 -5.20 11.13
C GLY A 58 0.81 -5.54 12.61
N SER A 59 1.42 -6.66 12.98
CA SER A 59 1.41 -7.13 14.37
C SER A 59 2.38 -6.34 15.25
N PRO A 60 2.14 -6.29 16.58
CA PRO A 60 3.05 -5.65 17.54
C PRO A 60 4.48 -6.20 17.49
N LYS A 61 4.65 -7.47 17.10
CA LYS A 61 5.95 -8.16 16.99
C LYS A 61 6.72 -7.83 15.70
N THR A 62 6.17 -7.00 14.81
CA THR A 62 6.80 -6.54 13.54
C THR A 62 7.37 -7.65 12.65
N ARG A 63 6.86 -8.89 12.75
CA ARG A 63 7.38 -10.04 12.01
C ARG A 63 6.75 -10.18 10.63
N ASN A 64 5.44 -9.95 10.51
CA ASN A 64 4.70 -10.03 9.24
C ASN A 64 4.36 -8.61 8.76
N GLY A 65 3.13 -8.42 8.27
CA GLY A 65 2.56 -7.14 7.89
C GLY A 65 2.16 -7.14 6.43
N ALA A 66 0.95 -6.68 6.18
CA ALA A 66 0.39 -6.47 4.85
C ALA A 66 0.05 -4.99 4.66
N GLY A 67 0.14 -4.52 3.42
CA GLY A 67 -0.24 -3.17 3.05
C GLY A 67 -0.78 -3.08 1.64
N ILE A 68 -1.50 -2.02 1.35
CA ILE A 68 -1.89 -1.63 0.00
C ILE A 68 -1.41 -0.20 -0.20
N VAL A 69 -0.49 -0.03 -1.14
CA VAL A 69 -0.03 1.26 -1.62
C VAL A 69 -0.99 1.76 -2.69
N VAL A 70 -1.44 3.00 -2.55
CA VAL A 70 -2.33 3.69 -3.49
C VAL A 70 -1.63 4.92 -4.06
N SER A 71 -1.71 5.10 -5.37
CA SER A 71 -1.18 6.28 -6.06
C SER A 71 -2.03 7.52 -5.78
N GLN A 72 -1.51 8.68 -6.16
CA GLN A 72 -2.21 9.96 -6.06
C GLN A 72 -3.56 9.95 -6.79
N ARG A 73 -3.73 9.10 -7.82
CA ARG A 73 -4.98 8.99 -8.56
C ARG A 73 -6.14 8.44 -7.72
N PHE A 74 -5.85 7.57 -6.74
CA PHE A 74 -6.88 6.83 -5.99
C PHE A 74 -6.89 7.11 -4.49
N ARG A 75 -5.94 7.89 -3.97
CA ARG A 75 -5.79 8.16 -2.52
C ARG A 75 -7.04 8.73 -1.86
N ASP A 76 -7.82 9.53 -2.59
CA ASP A 76 -9.02 10.20 -2.08
C ASP A 76 -10.30 9.45 -2.48
N SER A 77 -10.16 8.32 -3.20
CA SER A 77 -11.24 7.45 -3.64
C SER A 77 -11.27 6.12 -2.86
N ILE A 78 -10.54 6.00 -1.75
CA ILE A 78 -10.63 4.82 -0.88
C ILE A 78 -11.99 4.85 -0.17
N ALA A 79 -12.86 3.92 -0.52
CA ALA A 79 -14.20 3.80 0.05
C ALA A 79 -14.23 2.90 1.29
N GLU A 80 -13.36 1.88 1.36
CA GLU A 80 -13.36 0.92 2.46
C GLU A 80 -11.96 0.39 2.75
N VAL A 81 -11.67 0.13 4.03
CA VAL A 81 -10.48 -0.57 4.48
C VAL A 81 -10.87 -1.65 5.50
N GLN A 82 -10.68 -2.91 5.14
CA GLN A 82 -10.87 -4.06 6.04
C GLN A 82 -9.50 -4.68 6.38
N ARG A 83 -9.22 -4.85 7.67
CA ARG A 83 -7.97 -5.43 8.18
C ARG A 83 -8.32 -6.67 9.00
N PHE A 84 -8.12 -7.85 8.43
CA PHE A 84 -8.51 -9.10 9.07
C PHE A 84 -7.42 -9.56 10.04
N ASP A 85 -6.17 -9.62 9.57
CA ASP A 85 -5.00 -9.94 10.37
C ASP A 85 -3.73 -9.36 9.72
N ASP A 86 -2.55 -9.61 10.32
CA ASP A 86 -1.27 -9.05 9.84
C ASP A 86 -0.76 -9.66 8.52
N ARG A 87 -1.56 -10.52 7.86
CA ARG A 87 -1.30 -11.13 6.54
C ARG A 87 -2.43 -10.88 5.55
N LEU A 88 -3.64 -10.56 6.00
CA LEU A 88 -4.82 -10.39 5.17
C LEU A 88 -5.49 -9.04 5.42
N MET A 89 -5.61 -8.26 4.34
CA MET A 89 -6.37 -7.01 4.32
C MET A 89 -6.98 -6.75 2.95
N LYS A 90 -8.00 -5.89 2.91
CA LYS A 90 -8.72 -5.46 1.71
C LYS A 90 -8.87 -3.95 1.74
N VAL A 91 -8.68 -3.33 0.57
CA VAL A 91 -9.02 -1.92 0.33
C VAL A 91 -9.95 -1.88 -0.87
N VAL A 92 -11.05 -1.14 -0.74
CA VAL A 92 -11.96 -0.84 -1.85
C VAL A 92 -11.71 0.59 -2.28
N VAL A 93 -11.46 0.77 -3.58
CA VAL A 93 -11.30 2.08 -4.22
C VAL A 93 -12.39 2.26 -5.25
N THR A 94 -13.05 3.41 -5.22
CA THR A 94 -14.05 3.79 -6.20
C THR A 94 -13.36 4.39 -7.43
N THR A 95 -13.89 4.05 -8.59
CA THR A 95 -13.53 4.69 -9.85
C THR A 95 -14.71 5.56 -10.25
N ALA A 96 -14.47 6.84 -10.51
CA ALA A 96 -15.44 7.62 -11.27
C ALA A 96 -15.47 7.02 -12.68
N GLU A 97 -16.58 6.38 -13.03
CA GLU A 97 -16.88 5.99 -14.41
C GLU A 97 -17.16 7.22 -15.27
#